data_AF-A0A2V6FUG2-F1
#
_entry.id   AF-A0A2V6FUG2-F1
#
_cell.length_a   1.000
_cell.length_b   1.000
_cell.length_c   1.000
_cell.angle_alpha   90.00
_cell.angle_beta   90.00
_cell.angle_gamma   90.00
#
_symmetry.space_group_name_H-M   'P 1'
#
loop_
_entity.id
_entity.type
_entity.pdbx_description
1 polymer ?
#
loop_
_entity_poly.entity_id
_entity_poly.type
_entity_poly.pdbx_seq_one_letter_code
_entity_poly.pdbx_strand_id
1 'polypeptide(L)' 'MATNGQDPLEALLRERIVVLDGAMGTMIQRYKLSEQDYRGKRFADWKRKDLKGSLELLNLTRPQVVEEIH' A
#
# COMPACT_ATOMS: atom_id res chain seq x y z
N MET A 1 10.14 27.71 9.02
CA MET A 1 8.92 28.42 9.45
C MET A 1 7.97 27.38 10.00
N ALA A 2 7.76 27.34 11.31
CA ALA A 2 6.83 26.39 11.93
C ALA A 2 5.39 26.92 11.77
N THR A 3 4.51 26.08 11.25
CA THR A 3 3.09 26.37 11.03
C THR A 3 2.34 26.27 12.37
N ASN A 4 2.11 27.41 13.03
CA ASN A 4 1.29 27.54 14.24
C ASN A 4 -0.24 27.40 13.98
N GLY A 5 -0.64 26.70 12.92
CA GLY A 5 -2.04 26.34 12.68
C GLY A 5 -2.31 24.96 13.26
N GLN A 6 -3.44 24.76 13.94
CA GLN A 6 -3.81 23.43 14.42
C GLN A 6 -3.87 22.44 13.26
N ASP A 7 -3.28 21.26 13.44
CA ASP A 7 -3.31 20.19 12.45
C ASP A 7 -4.78 19.81 12.15
N PRO A 8 -5.21 19.76 10.87
CA PRO A 8 -6.57 19.40 10.51
C PRO A 8 -7.04 18.07 11.10
N LEU A 9 -6.13 17.10 11.28
CA LEU A 9 -6.43 15.82 11.92
C LEU A 9 -6.78 16.02 13.40
N GLU A 10 -6.06 16.87 14.12
CA GLU A 10 -6.38 17.15 15.53
C GLU A 10 -7.75 17.80 15.71
N ALA A 11 -8.15 18.70 14.80
CA ALA A 11 -9.48 19.28 14.80
C ALA A 11 -10.56 18.19 14.63
N LEU A 12 -10.38 17.30 13.66
CA LEU A 12 -11.31 16.19 13.39
C LEU A 12 -11.42 15.20 14.56
N LEU A 13 -10.30 14.88 15.22
CA LEU A 13 -10.26 13.97 16.37
C LEU A 13 -11.01 14.54 17.59
N ARG A 14 -11.16 15.87 17.71
CA ARG A 14 -11.95 16.51 18.78
C ARG A 14 -13.46 16.48 18.48
N GLU A 15 -13.84 16.51 17.21
CA GLU A 15 -15.24 16.60 16.79
C GLU A 15 -15.91 15.23 16.62
N ARG A 16 -15.14 14.20 16.26
CA ARG A 16 -15.69 12.86 15.97
C ARG A 16 -14.65 11.75 16.06
N ILE A 17 -15.16 10.51 16.12
CA ILE A 17 -14.33 9.32 15.93
C ILE A 17 -13.86 9.28 14.47
N VAL A 18 -12.54 9.19 14.27
CA VAL A 18 -11.90 8.97 12.96
C VAL A 18 -11.54 7.49 12.84
N VAL A 19 -11.78 6.92 11.67
CA VAL A 19 -11.55 5.49 11.39
C VAL A 19 -10.38 5.36 10.42
N LEU A 20 -9.46 4.44 10.72
CA LEU A 20 -8.40 4.03 9.82
C LEU A 20 -8.85 2.83 9.00
N ASP A 21 -8.24 2.65 7.83
CA ASP A 21 -8.50 1.50 6.98
C ASP A 21 -8.03 0.18 7.60
N GLY A 22 -8.44 -0.92 6.97
CA GLY A 22 -8.18 -2.27 7.45
C GLY A 22 -6.81 -2.80 7.04
N ALA A 23 -6.58 -4.09 7.33
CA ALA A 23 -5.34 -4.77 6.98
C ALA A 23 -5.15 -4.93 5.46
N MET A 24 -4.29 -4.11 4.87
CA MET A 24 -3.96 -4.14 3.43
C MET A 24 -3.41 -5.51 2.96
N GLY A 25 -2.52 -6.14 3.75
CA GLY A 25 -1.95 -7.44 3.38
C GLY A 25 -2.99 -8.57 3.25
N THR A 26 -4.00 -8.58 4.12
CA THR A 26 -5.12 -9.54 4.04
C THR A 26 -5.95 -9.32 2.78
N MET A 27 -6.12 -8.08 2.36
CA MET A 27 -6.81 -7.75 1.11
C MET A 27 -6.00 -8.22 -0.10
N ILE A 28 -4.68 -8.00 -0.12
CA ILE A 28 -3.79 -8.47 -1.19
C ILE A 28 -3.81 -9.99 -1.34
N GLN A 29 -3.88 -10.74 -0.25
CA GLN A 29 -3.94 -12.21 -0.30
C GLN A 29 -5.12 -12.74 -1.14
N ARG A 30 -6.24 -12.00 -1.21
CA ARG A 30 -7.44 -12.37 -1.99
C ARG A 30 -7.19 -12.38 -3.50
N TYR A 31 -6.25 -11.56 -3.98
CA TYR A 31 -5.87 -11.48 -5.39
C TYR A 31 -5.03 -12.68 -5.87
N LYS A 32 -4.55 -13.54 -4.94
CA LYS A 32 -3.76 -14.74 -5.25
C LYS A 32 -2.57 -14.48 -6.20
N LEU A 33 -1.92 -13.35 -6.02
CA LEU A 33 -0.83 -12.88 -6.88
C LEU A 33 0.33 -13.89 -6.94
N SER A 34 0.85 -14.07 -8.14
CA SER A 34 2.00 -14.91 -8.47
C SER A 34 3.31 -14.13 -8.35
N GLU A 35 4.45 -14.83 -8.33
CA GLU A 35 5.78 -14.21 -8.34
C GLU A 35 5.97 -13.23 -9.53
N GLN A 36 5.39 -13.54 -10.69
CA GLN A 36 5.47 -12.67 -11.87
C GLN A 36 4.76 -11.32 -11.64
N ASP A 37 3.72 -11.28 -10.81
CA ASP A 37 2.98 -10.06 -10.51
C ASP A 37 3.80 -9.10 -9.63
N TYR A 38 4.58 -9.64 -8.69
CA TYR A 38 5.51 -8.87 -7.87
C TYR A 38 6.75 -8.42 -8.65
N ARG A 39 7.17 -9.20 -9.66
CA ARG A 39 8.29 -8.82 -10.53
C ARG A 39 7.91 -7.76 -11.55
N GLY A 40 6.73 -7.90 -12.14
CA GLY A 40 6.30 -7.13 -13.30
C GLY A 40 7.36 -7.11 -14.40
N LYS A 41 7.32 -6.06 -15.23
CA LYS A 41 8.38 -5.83 -16.24
C LYS A 41 9.68 -5.32 -15.60
N ARG A 42 9.57 -4.51 -14.54
CA ARG A 42 10.70 -3.79 -13.93
C ARG A 42 11.72 -4.71 -13.27
N PHE A 43 11.28 -5.84 -12.72
CA PHE A 43 12.14 -6.80 -12.01
C PHE A 43 12.13 -8.19 -12.66
N ALA A 44 11.80 -8.27 -13.96
CA ALA A 44 11.76 -9.52 -14.70
C ALA A 44 13.11 -10.27 -14.63
N ASP A 45 14.22 -9.54 -14.77
CA ASP A 45 15.59 -10.10 -14.77
C ASP A 45 16.21 -10.27 -13.38
N TRP A 46 15.43 -10.12 -12.30
CA TRP A 46 15.94 -10.25 -10.94
C TRP A 46 16.32 -11.70 -10.61
N LYS A 47 17.62 -12.03 -10.54
CA LYS A 47 18.09 -13.43 -10.39
C LYS A 47 18.33 -13.90 -8.95
N ARG A 48 18.06 -13.06 -7.95
CA ARG A 48 18.33 -13.41 -6.54
C ARG A 48 17.14 -14.16 -5.96
N LYS A 49 16.59 -13.66 -4.85
CA LYS A 49 15.43 -14.23 -4.17
C LYS A 49 14.11 -13.89 -4.86
N ASP A 50 13.09 -14.66 -4.51
CA ASP A 50 11.70 -14.35 -4.85
C ASP A 50 11.26 -13.01 -4.24
N LEU A 51 10.40 -12.31 -4.98
CA LEU A 51 9.86 -10.99 -4.63
C LEU A 51 8.41 -11.07 -4.12
N LYS A 52 7.74 -12.22 -4.28
CA LYS A 52 6.40 -12.46 -3.76
C LYS A 52 6.36 -12.23 -2.25
N GLY A 53 5.41 -11.41 -1.84
CA GLY A 53 5.22 -11.00 -0.44
C GLY A 53 5.80 -9.63 -0.12
N SER A 54 6.64 -9.04 -0.98
CA SER A 54 7.05 -7.63 -0.85
C SER A 54 5.96 -6.72 -1.41
N LEU A 55 4.99 -6.36 -0.55
CA LEU A 55 3.80 -5.61 -0.92
C LEU A 55 4.12 -4.23 -1.50
N GLU A 56 5.21 -3.61 -1.04
CA GLU A 56 5.68 -2.31 -1.49
C GLU A 56 5.97 -2.30 -2.99
N LEU A 57 6.44 -3.42 -3.55
CA LEU A 57 6.73 -3.56 -4.98
C LEU A 57 5.47 -3.48 -5.84
N LEU A 58 4.30 -3.83 -5.30
CA LEU A 58 3.05 -3.77 -6.04
C LEU A 58 2.67 -2.34 -6.40
N ASN A 59 3.11 -1.32 -5.67
CA ASN A 59 2.99 0.08 -6.11
C ASN A 59 3.68 0.36 -7.45
N LEU A 60 4.73 -0.41 -7.77
CA LEU A 60 5.51 -0.24 -8.99
C LEU A 60 5.10 -1.22 -10.09
N THR A 61 4.66 -2.42 -9.73
CA THR A 61 4.45 -3.52 -10.69
C THR A 61 2.98 -3.77 -10.98
N ARG A 62 2.09 -3.43 -10.04
CA ARG A 62 0.63 -3.62 -10.07
C ARG A 62 -0.10 -2.49 -9.31
N PRO A 63 0.14 -1.20 -9.61
CA PRO A 63 -0.45 -0.08 -8.84
C PRO A 63 -1.98 -0.16 -8.73
N GLN A 64 -2.65 -0.62 -9.78
CA GLN A 64 -4.09 -0.84 -9.80
C GLN A 64 -4.61 -1.77 -8.68
N VAL A 65 -3.83 -2.77 -8.24
CA VAL A 65 -4.24 -3.64 -7.12
C VAL A 65 -4.21 -2.88 -5.80
N VAL A 66 -3.28 -1.95 -5.64
CA VAL A 66 -3.17 -1.11 -4.44
C VAL A 66 -4.28 -0.06 -4.44
N GLU A 67 -4.55 0.56 -5.60
CA GLU A 67 -5.66 1.50 -5.80
C GLU A 67 -7.03 0.85 -5.57
N GLU A 68 -7.22 -0.42 -5.91
CA GLU A 68 -8.49 -1.12 -5.64
C GLU A 68 -8.73 -1.43 -4.14
N ILE A 69 -7.70 -1.33 -3.29
CA ILE A 69 -7.80 -1.60 -1.85
C ILE A 69 -8.12 -0.33 -1.04
N HIS A 70 -7.76 0.85 -1.55
CA HIS A 70 -7.88 2.15 -0.87
C HIS A 70 -8.94 3.04 -1.52
#